data_AF-A0A5B7C188-F1
#
_entry.id   AF-A0A5B7C188-F1
#
_cell.length_a   1.000
_cell.length_b   1.000
_cell.length_c   1.000
_cell.angle_alpha   90.00
_cell.angle_beta   90.00
_cell.angle_gamma   90.00
#
_symmetry.space_group_name_H-M   'P 1'
#
loop_
_entity.id
_entity.type
_entity.pdbx_description
1 polymer ?
#
loop_
_entity_poly.entity_id
_entity_poly.type
_entity_poly.pdbx_seq_one_letter_code
_entity_poly.pdbx_strand_id
1 'polypeptide(L)'
;IELRTMSEESNCEEQPLDLLNQLEHILESDPLIDEVGFIHPSQFVALNEEAGGPLLSSIGTVLQSADEIVKSKISEANLSNTVFWNRDHKLGISTEVLLPLYNEAKHAFMAALEQYKMRSNLLVERDESRAESVSRCFSTSLNILESQVMRHSRALLLLSCDFGTAWNYRKLVLSKKQHFPIFMDELLLSALVLSYSPKSESAWSHRRWVIKMIAGTCSNLQEIVEKESELVKKIAEKSKMNYRAWNHRCWLVSYMSQGQVLHELNKSRDWAGLHVADNSCFHYRTRLMLRMLENSWHKQDANACSCCNAEIHQVWKEELDWNEMLIKRYIGREALWLHRRFLSLCWIKHFATDIHDFNCHSDHKTSINHDIGIFVDNELRLFGSCSTILDNDFEDFQAHAVFSATYILWLSKQISESLGIELQQKLSVRELKTLLNKVCPEKTFLWDSLVGLCGCI
;
A
#
# COMPACT_ATOMS: atom_id res chain seq x y z
N ILE A 1 -17.93 57.59 -41.81
CA ILE A 1 -16.51 57.84 -42.13
C ILE A 1 -15.84 58.01 -40.77
N GLU A 2 -15.21 57.04 -40.11
CA GLU A 2 -14.67 55.70 -40.39
C GLU A 2 -14.88 54.88 -39.08
N LEU A 3 -15.46 53.68 -39.06
CA LEU A 3 -14.86 52.37 -39.38
C LEU A 3 -13.46 52.15 -38.76
N ARG A 4 -13.43 51.71 -37.50
CA ARG A 4 -12.43 50.75 -37.01
C ARG A 4 -13.16 49.58 -36.36
N THR A 5 -13.44 48.59 -37.19
CA THR A 5 -13.70 47.21 -36.81
C THR A 5 -12.55 46.70 -35.95
N MET A 6 -12.80 46.49 -34.66
CA MET A 6 -11.97 45.60 -33.85
C MET A 6 -12.37 44.18 -34.24
N SER A 7 -11.44 43.56 -34.96
CA SER A 7 -11.46 42.16 -35.37
C SER A 7 -11.72 41.25 -34.17
N GLU A 8 -12.71 40.40 -34.36
CA GLU A 8 -13.00 39.15 -33.65
C GLU A 8 -11.74 38.48 -33.08
N GLU A 9 -11.65 38.42 -31.75
CA GLU A 9 -10.90 37.35 -31.08
C GLU A 9 -11.67 36.06 -31.33
N SER A 10 -11.18 35.25 -32.27
CA SER A 10 -11.67 33.90 -32.52
C SER A 10 -11.33 33.04 -31.31
N ASN A 11 -12.28 32.89 -30.38
CA ASN A 11 -12.25 31.84 -29.36
C ASN A 11 -12.23 30.48 -30.08
N CYS A 12 -11.06 29.86 -30.13
CA CYS A 12 -10.91 28.47 -30.54
C CYS A 12 -11.23 27.59 -29.31
N GLU A 13 -12.49 27.58 -28.89
CA GLU A 13 -12.98 26.64 -27.88
C GLU A 13 -13.31 25.33 -28.58
N GLU A 14 -12.40 24.36 -28.52
CA GLU A 14 -12.73 22.96 -28.81
C GLU A 14 -13.93 22.56 -27.93
N GLN A 15 -14.94 21.94 -28.54
CA GLN A 15 -16.13 21.54 -27.79
C GLN A 15 -15.72 20.50 -26.72
N PRO A 16 -16.13 20.65 -25.44
CA PRO A 16 -15.74 19.75 -24.36
C PRO A 16 -15.97 18.26 -24.65
N LEU A 17 -16.98 17.94 -25.46
CA LEU A 17 -17.27 16.58 -25.93
C LEU A 17 -16.16 15.99 -26.80
N ASP A 18 -15.50 16.81 -27.60
CA ASP A 18 -14.38 16.39 -28.43
C ASP A 18 -13.16 16.02 -27.57
N LEU A 19 -12.89 16.80 -26.51
CA LEU A 19 -11.81 16.52 -25.57
C LEU A 19 -11.97 15.18 -24.85
N LEU A 20 -13.20 14.84 -24.44
CA LEU A 20 -13.47 13.53 -23.83
C LEU A 20 -13.22 12.39 -24.83
N ASN A 21 -13.69 12.54 -26.07
CA ASN A 21 -13.48 11.53 -27.11
C ASN A 21 -11.98 11.34 -27.42
N GLN A 22 -11.21 12.43 -27.46
CA GLN A 22 -9.76 12.38 -27.63
C GLN A 22 -9.08 11.62 -26.48
N LEU A 23 -9.43 11.94 -25.22
CA LEU A 23 -8.88 11.23 -24.05
C LEU A 23 -9.23 9.73 -24.10
N GLU A 24 -10.48 9.39 -24.38
CA GLU A 24 -10.92 7.98 -24.48
C GLU A 24 -10.19 7.25 -25.61
N HIS A 25 -10.00 7.92 -26.76
CA HIS A 25 -9.25 7.37 -27.88
C HIS A 25 -7.78 7.11 -27.54
N ILE A 26 -7.13 8.02 -26.81
CA ILE A 26 -5.75 7.84 -26.33
C ILE A 26 -5.67 6.62 -25.41
N LEU A 27 -6.60 6.51 -24.45
CA LEU A 27 -6.65 5.41 -23.50
C LEU A 27 -6.94 4.04 -24.15
N GLU A 28 -7.67 4.03 -25.27
CA GLU A 28 -7.92 2.82 -26.07
C GLU A 28 -6.74 2.46 -26.98
N SER A 29 -6.06 3.47 -27.55
CA SER A 29 -4.96 3.28 -28.49
C SER A 29 -3.64 2.90 -27.81
N ASP A 30 -3.42 3.39 -26.58
CA ASP A 30 -2.28 3.04 -25.75
C ASP A 30 -2.75 2.37 -24.45
N PRO A 31 -2.92 1.03 -24.44
CA PRO A 31 -3.32 0.30 -23.25
C PRO A 31 -2.20 0.14 -22.22
N LEU A 32 -0.96 0.50 -22.56
CA LEU A 32 0.22 0.31 -21.73
C LEU A 32 0.55 1.52 -20.85
N ILE A 33 -0.26 2.59 -20.94
CA ILE A 33 -0.07 3.81 -20.13
C ILE A 33 0.06 3.44 -18.65
N ASP A 34 1.20 3.79 -18.05
CA ASP A 34 1.56 3.41 -16.68
C ASP A 34 1.62 4.61 -15.71
N GLU A 35 1.56 5.84 -16.23
CA GLU A 35 1.63 7.07 -15.44
C GLU A 35 0.82 8.21 -16.08
N VAL A 36 0.11 8.97 -15.23
CA VAL A 36 -0.59 10.20 -15.64
C VAL A 36 0.03 11.40 -14.93
N GLY A 37 0.24 12.49 -15.67
CA GLY A 37 0.66 13.78 -15.14
C GLY A 37 -0.31 14.89 -15.52
N PHE A 38 -0.47 15.88 -14.64
CA PHE A 38 -1.18 17.11 -14.93
C PHE A 38 -0.16 18.21 -15.20
N ILE A 39 -0.15 18.73 -16.42
CA ILE A 39 0.98 19.45 -16.99
C ILE A 39 0.53 20.86 -17.35
N HIS A 40 1.31 21.86 -16.96
CA HIS A 40 1.06 23.22 -17.41
C HIS A 40 1.39 23.33 -18.91
N PRO A 41 0.56 23.96 -19.76
CA PRO A 41 0.77 24.04 -21.22
C PRO A 41 2.19 24.47 -21.63
N SER A 42 2.82 25.35 -20.86
CA SER A 42 4.20 25.82 -21.12
C SER A 42 5.27 24.73 -21.03
N GLN A 43 4.98 23.58 -20.41
CA GLN A 43 5.93 22.48 -20.21
C GLN A 43 5.92 21.46 -21.36
N PHE A 44 4.92 21.49 -22.25
CA PHE A 44 4.80 20.54 -23.36
C PHE A 44 5.98 20.62 -24.35
N VAL A 45 6.51 21.83 -24.57
CA VAL A 45 7.68 22.02 -25.45
C VAL A 45 8.91 21.33 -24.88
N ALA A 46 9.21 21.56 -23.60
CA ALA A 46 10.33 20.93 -22.92
C ALA A 46 10.21 19.40 -22.89
N LEU A 47 9.01 18.87 -22.63
CA LEU A 47 8.77 17.42 -22.66
C LEU A 47 8.97 16.81 -24.05
N ASN A 48 8.58 17.53 -25.10
CA ASN A 48 8.83 17.08 -26.47
C ASN A 48 10.32 17.12 -26.82
N GLU A 49 11.07 18.11 -26.35
CA GLU A 49 12.53 18.17 -26.54
C GLU A 49 13.24 17.03 -25.81
N GLU A 50 12.88 16.76 -24.55
CA GLU A 50 13.43 15.65 -23.76
C GLU A 50 13.07 14.28 -24.37
N ALA A 51 11.89 14.14 -24.96
CA ALA A 51 11.43 12.92 -25.63
C ALA A 51 11.94 12.75 -27.07
N GLY A 52 12.99 13.47 -27.48
CA GLY A 52 13.64 13.30 -28.78
C GLY A 52 13.06 14.13 -29.94
N GLY A 53 12.38 15.24 -29.63
CA GLY A 53 11.77 16.17 -30.61
C GLY A 53 10.28 15.90 -30.86
N PRO A 54 9.58 16.70 -31.68
CA PRO A 54 8.18 16.44 -32.04
C PRO A 54 8.05 15.07 -32.72
N LEU A 55 6.97 14.33 -32.44
CA LEU A 55 6.60 13.15 -33.21
C LEU A 55 6.47 13.59 -34.66
N LEU A 56 7.40 13.15 -35.52
CA LEU A 56 7.16 13.11 -36.95
C LEU A 56 5.99 12.15 -37.12
N SER A 57 4.77 12.71 -37.19
CA SER A 57 3.59 11.93 -37.54
C SER A 57 3.94 11.13 -38.80
N SER A 58 3.65 9.84 -38.76
CA SER A 58 3.93 8.91 -39.84
C SER A 58 3.09 9.23 -41.08
N ILE A 59 3.39 10.32 -41.79
CA ILE A 59 3.23 10.56 -43.23
C ILE A 59 4.35 11.54 -43.60
N GLY A 60 5.53 10.99 -43.85
CA GLY A 60 6.74 11.74 -44.20
C GLY A 60 7.50 11.09 -45.35
N THR A 61 6.78 10.53 -46.33
CA THR A 61 7.38 10.31 -47.66
C THR A 61 6.41 10.86 -48.69
N VAL A 62 6.72 12.06 -49.16
CA VAL A 62 6.77 12.46 -50.58
C VAL A 62 6.72 13.98 -50.59
N LEU A 63 7.88 14.55 -50.90
CA LEU A 63 7.99 15.90 -51.39
C LEU A 63 7.23 15.99 -52.72
N GLN A 64 6.46 17.07 -52.86
CA GLN A 64 5.97 17.71 -54.09
C GLN A 64 4.46 17.62 -54.39
N SER A 65 3.95 18.83 -54.63
CA SER A 65 2.69 19.24 -55.27
C SER A 65 1.44 19.42 -54.41
N ALA A 66 1.02 20.69 -54.40
CA ALA A 66 -0.31 21.28 -54.27
C ALA A 66 -1.45 20.43 -53.68
N ASP A 67 -2.03 20.88 -52.57
CA ASP A 67 -3.44 21.32 -52.54
C ASP A 67 -3.88 21.73 -51.13
N GLU A 68 -4.75 22.74 -51.08
CA GLU A 68 -5.28 23.44 -49.90
C GLU A 68 -6.11 22.58 -48.92
N ILE A 69 -6.23 21.26 -49.16
CA ILE A 69 -7.04 20.34 -48.33
C ILE A 69 -6.24 19.80 -47.12
N VAL A 70 -4.91 19.91 -47.13
CA VAL A 70 -4.04 19.39 -46.06
C VAL A 70 -4.00 20.32 -44.83
N LYS A 71 -4.44 21.58 -44.95
CA LYS A 71 -4.43 22.54 -43.84
C LYS A 71 -5.36 22.17 -42.68
N SER A 72 -6.50 21.51 -42.93
CA SER A 72 -7.45 21.17 -41.85
C SER A 72 -6.99 19.98 -40.99
N LYS A 73 -6.27 19.03 -41.57
CA LYS A 73 -5.70 17.88 -40.84
C LYS A 73 -4.39 18.21 -40.12
N ILE A 74 -3.62 19.18 -40.64
CA ILE A 74 -2.41 19.68 -39.98
C ILE A 74 -2.76 20.59 -38.79
N SER A 75 -3.91 21.28 -38.80
CA SER A 75 -4.34 22.10 -37.65
C SER A 75 -4.79 21.27 -36.45
N GLU A 76 -5.53 20.17 -36.64
CA GLU A 76 -5.95 19.27 -35.55
C GLU A 76 -4.76 18.58 -34.86
N ALA A 77 -3.77 18.11 -35.64
CA ALA A 77 -2.58 17.44 -35.10
C ALA A 77 -1.62 18.37 -34.35
N ASN A 78 -1.63 19.67 -34.66
CA ASN A 78 -0.84 20.67 -33.93
C ASN A 78 -1.54 21.17 -32.67
N LEU A 79 -2.88 21.15 -32.61
CA LEU A 79 -3.66 21.53 -31.43
C LEU A 79 -3.71 20.41 -30.38
N SER A 80 -3.86 19.15 -30.79
CA SER A 80 -3.87 17.99 -29.85
C SER A 80 -2.59 17.93 -29.01
N ASN A 81 -1.47 18.38 -29.58
CA ASN A 81 -0.16 18.48 -28.91
C ASN A 81 -0.11 19.50 -27.76
N THR A 82 -1.12 20.36 -27.61
CA THR A 82 -1.20 21.35 -26.51
C THR A 82 -2.09 20.92 -25.36
N VAL A 83 -2.99 19.94 -25.60
CA VAL A 83 -3.97 19.50 -24.60
C VAL A 83 -3.60 18.17 -23.98
N PHE A 84 -3.21 17.19 -24.81
CA PHE A 84 -2.78 15.87 -24.37
C PHE A 84 -1.37 15.58 -24.87
N TRP A 85 -0.56 14.98 -24.02
CA TRP A 85 0.77 14.49 -24.37
C TRP A 85 0.80 12.99 -24.10
N ASN A 86 1.03 12.17 -25.11
CA ASN A 86 1.15 10.71 -24.94
C ASN A 86 2.41 10.19 -25.61
N ARG A 87 3.41 9.78 -24.82
CA ARG A 87 4.65 9.16 -25.29
C ARG A 87 5.24 8.24 -24.24
N ASP A 88 5.95 7.20 -24.68
CA ASP A 88 6.61 6.23 -23.79
C ASP A 88 5.66 5.66 -22.72
N HIS A 89 4.39 5.50 -23.07
CA HIS A 89 3.31 5.07 -22.17
C HIS A 89 3.05 6.02 -20.99
N LYS A 90 3.35 7.31 -21.17
CA LYS A 90 3.09 8.38 -20.21
C LYS A 90 2.05 9.34 -20.77
N LEU A 91 1.02 9.62 -19.98
CA LEU A 91 -0.05 10.53 -20.37
C LEU A 91 0.02 11.85 -19.58
N GLY A 92 0.30 12.94 -20.28
CA GLY A 92 0.14 14.31 -19.80
C GLY A 92 -1.21 14.90 -20.18
N ILE A 93 -1.92 15.49 -19.22
CA ILE A 93 -3.17 16.23 -19.45
C ILE A 93 -2.93 17.69 -19.07
N SER A 94 -3.23 18.60 -19.99
CA SER A 94 -3.07 20.04 -19.75
C SER A 94 -3.95 20.50 -18.58
N THR A 95 -3.37 21.30 -17.68
CA THR A 95 -4.11 21.86 -16.54
C THR A 95 -5.25 22.79 -16.95
N GLU A 96 -5.20 23.38 -18.15
CA GLU A 96 -6.22 24.31 -18.66
C GLU A 96 -7.54 23.61 -18.96
N VAL A 97 -7.49 22.34 -19.36
CA VAL A 97 -8.70 21.58 -19.76
C VAL A 97 -9.29 20.73 -18.65
N LEU A 98 -8.67 20.67 -17.46
CA LEU A 98 -9.07 19.72 -16.42
C LEU A 98 -10.53 19.88 -15.97
N LEU A 99 -10.97 21.12 -15.73
CA LEU A 99 -12.34 21.38 -15.31
C LEU A 99 -13.38 21.07 -16.40
N PRO A 100 -13.26 21.58 -17.65
CA PRO A 100 -14.23 21.25 -18.69
C PRO A 100 -14.23 19.75 -19.01
N LEU A 101 -13.06 19.12 -19.10
CA LEU A 101 -12.93 17.68 -19.35
C LEU A 101 -13.54 16.84 -18.22
N TYR A 102 -13.35 17.22 -16.95
CA TYR A 102 -13.98 16.56 -15.81
C TYR A 102 -15.51 16.65 -15.88
N ASN A 103 -16.05 17.84 -16.17
CA ASN A 103 -17.49 18.04 -16.25
C ASN A 103 -18.10 17.17 -17.35
N GLU A 104 -17.44 17.09 -18.51
CA GLU A 104 -17.90 16.27 -19.62
C GLU A 104 -17.80 14.77 -19.30
N ALA A 105 -16.66 14.30 -18.79
CA ALA A 105 -16.48 12.91 -18.36
C ALA A 105 -17.54 12.50 -17.32
N LYS A 106 -17.86 13.40 -16.40
CA LYS A 106 -18.91 13.19 -15.39
C LYS A 106 -20.30 13.13 -16.04
N HIS A 107 -20.63 14.05 -16.94
CA HIS A 107 -21.93 14.04 -17.63
C HIS A 107 -22.11 12.77 -18.48
N ALA A 108 -21.11 12.42 -19.29
CA ALA A 108 -21.12 11.20 -20.09
C ALA A 108 -21.28 9.95 -19.23
N PHE A 109 -20.53 9.85 -18.12
CA PHE A 109 -20.67 8.74 -17.18
C PHE A 109 -22.07 8.68 -16.56
N MET A 110 -22.62 9.81 -16.09
CA MET A 110 -23.95 9.84 -15.46
C MET A 110 -25.06 9.51 -16.46
N ALA A 111 -24.96 9.97 -17.70
CA ALA A 111 -25.91 9.65 -18.77
C ALA A 111 -25.88 8.15 -19.12
N ALA A 112 -24.68 7.58 -19.33
CA ALA A 112 -24.52 6.13 -19.57
C ALA A 112 -25.05 5.30 -18.39
N LEU A 113 -24.81 5.78 -17.17
CA LEU A 113 -25.27 5.13 -15.95
C LEU A 113 -26.81 5.12 -15.84
N GLU A 114 -27.46 6.23 -16.16
CA GLU A 114 -28.92 6.34 -16.16
C GLU A 114 -29.55 5.37 -17.16
N GLN A 115 -29.03 5.32 -18.37
CA GLN A 115 -29.48 4.37 -19.40
C GLN A 115 -29.27 2.92 -18.98
N TYR A 116 -28.10 2.60 -18.40
CA TYR A 116 -27.81 1.26 -17.88
C TYR A 116 -28.79 0.86 -16.76
N LYS A 117 -29.08 1.76 -15.80
CA LYS A 117 -30.05 1.50 -14.72
C LYS A 117 -31.46 1.26 -15.27
N MET A 118 -31.92 2.13 -16.16
CA MET A 118 -33.24 2.00 -16.78
C MET A 118 -33.38 0.64 -17.47
N ARG A 119 -32.35 0.23 -18.24
CA ARG A 119 -32.36 -1.03 -18.95
C ARG A 119 -32.21 -2.26 -18.04
N SER A 120 -31.42 -2.15 -16.98
CA SER A 120 -31.23 -3.21 -15.99
C SER A 120 -32.50 -3.46 -15.16
N ASN A 121 -33.25 -2.42 -14.79
CA ASN A 121 -34.50 -2.58 -14.04
C ASN A 121 -35.58 -3.28 -14.87
N LEU A 122 -35.68 -2.93 -16.16
CA LEU A 122 -36.59 -3.59 -17.10
C LEU A 122 -36.29 -5.09 -17.30
N LEU A 123 -35.07 -5.55 -17.04
CA LEU A 123 -34.71 -6.97 -17.08
C LEU A 123 -35.22 -7.72 -15.85
N VAL A 124 -35.08 -7.12 -14.67
CA VAL A 124 -35.56 -7.71 -13.40
C VAL A 124 -37.08 -7.91 -13.42
N GLU A 125 -37.83 -6.95 -13.99
CA GLU A 125 -39.30 -7.05 -14.12
C GLU A 125 -39.75 -8.08 -15.17
N ARG A 126 -38.90 -8.43 -16.15
CA ARG A 126 -39.27 -9.28 -17.29
C ARG A 126 -38.87 -10.74 -17.14
N ASP A 127 -37.96 -11.08 -16.23
CA ASP A 127 -37.61 -12.47 -15.90
C ASP A 127 -38.80 -13.26 -15.32
N GLU A 128 -39.91 -12.59 -14.98
CA GLU A 128 -41.20 -13.22 -14.63
C GLU A 128 -42.06 -13.59 -15.86
N SER A 129 -41.70 -13.19 -17.09
CA SER A 129 -42.49 -13.44 -18.31
C SER A 129 -41.63 -13.89 -19.51
N ARG A 130 -41.67 -15.20 -19.80
CA ARG A 130 -40.83 -15.88 -20.81
C ARG A 130 -41.05 -15.42 -22.26
N ALA A 131 -40.01 -14.91 -22.93
CA ALA A 131 -39.88 -14.87 -24.40
C ALA A 131 -38.39 -14.86 -24.86
N GLU A 132 -37.96 -15.91 -25.59
CA GLU A 132 -36.54 -16.21 -25.86
C GLU A 132 -35.87 -15.42 -27.01
N SER A 133 -36.60 -14.94 -28.02
CA SER A 133 -36.00 -14.23 -29.17
C SER A 133 -35.65 -12.77 -28.87
N VAL A 134 -36.40 -12.14 -27.97
CA VAL A 134 -36.18 -10.77 -27.48
C VAL A 134 -34.95 -10.71 -26.56
N SER A 135 -34.57 -11.83 -25.95
CA SER A 135 -33.46 -11.93 -24.99
C SER A 135 -32.08 -11.59 -25.60
N ARG A 136 -31.76 -12.02 -26.84
CA ARG A 136 -30.43 -11.79 -27.45
C ARG A 136 -30.16 -10.34 -27.88
N CYS A 137 -31.18 -9.64 -28.39
CA CYS A 137 -31.04 -8.23 -28.76
C CYS A 137 -30.89 -7.36 -27.50
N PHE A 138 -31.61 -7.72 -26.43
CA PHE A 138 -31.52 -7.04 -25.14
C PHE A 138 -30.18 -7.28 -24.45
N SER A 139 -29.64 -8.50 -24.49
CA SER A 139 -28.30 -8.79 -23.94
C SER A 139 -27.19 -8.04 -24.69
N THR A 140 -27.28 -7.95 -26.02
CA THR A 140 -26.35 -7.17 -26.84
C THR A 140 -26.41 -5.68 -26.50
N SER A 141 -27.63 -5.12 -26.35
CA SER A 141 -27.84 -3.73 -25.94
C SER A 141 -27.30 -3.44 -24.53
N LEU A 142 -27.46 -4.37 -23.59
CA LEU A 142 -26.92 -4.21 -22.23
C LEU A 142 -25.39 -4.25 -22.22
N ASN A 143 -24.77 -5.13 -23.00
CA ASN A 143 -23.31 -5.20 -23.13
C ASN A 143 -22.72 -3.88 -23.67
N ILE A 144 -23.41 -3.21 -24.60
CA ILE A 144 -23.00 -1.89 -25.11
C ILE A 144 -23.04 -0.84 -23.99
N LEU A 145 -24.13 -0.79 -23.23
CA LEU A 145 -24.30 0.14 -22.11
C LEU A 145 -23.25 -0.11 -21.01
N GLU A 146 -22.98 -1.38 -20.69
CA GLU A 146 -21.91 -1.74 -19.77
C GLU A 146 -20.55 -1.26 -20.28
N SER A 147 -20.25 -1.44 -21.56
CA SER A 147 -19.01 -0.95 -22.18
C SER A 147 -18.89 0.57 -22.05
N GLN A 148 -19.97 1.32 -22.31
CA GLN A 148 -20.00 2.78 -22.15
C GLN A 148 -19.77 3.21 -20.69
N VAL A 149 -20.44 2.55 -19.73
CA VAL A 149 -20.22 2.80 -18.30
C VAL A 149 -18.75 2.55 -17.93
N MET A 150 -18.15 1.47 -18.43
CA MET A 150 -16.74 1.15 -18.18
C MET A 150 -15.78 2.14 -18.86
N ARG A 151 -16.10 2.62 -20.06
CA ARG A 151 -15.28 3.58 -20.80
C ARG A 151 -15.29 4.96 -20.13
N HIS A 152 -16.48 5.55 -19.94
CA HIS A 152 -16.63 6.88 -19.34
C HIS A 152 -16.17 6.91 -17.88
N SER A 153 -16.38 5.83 -17.10
CA SER A 153 -15.83 5.77 -15.75
C SER A 153 -14.30 5.69 -15.72
N ARG A 154 -13.64 5.09 -16.72
CA ARG A 154 -12.17 5.09 -16.82
C ARG A 154 -11.65 6.51 -16.95
N ALA A 155 -12.17 7.28 -17.91
CA ALA A 155 -11.80 8.68 -18.10
C ALA A 155 -12.09 9.52 -16.84
N LEU A 156 -13.29 9.40 -16.27
CA LEU A 156 -13.68 10.13 -15.07
C LEU A 156 -12.77 9.84 -13.87
N LEU A 157 -12.35 8.59 -13.67
CA LEU A 157 -11.50 8.20 -12.54
C LEU A 157 -10.06 8.71 -12.66
N LEU A 158 -9.56 8.97 -13.87
CA LEU A 158 -8.26 9.65 -14.06
C LEU A 158 -8.33 11.15 -13.73
N LEU A 159 -9.52 11.75 -13.83
CA LEU A 159 -9.75 13.16 -13.51
C LEU A 159 -10.20 13.36 -12.06
N SER A 160 -10.87 12.36 -11.48
CA SER A 160 -11.40 12.36 -10.11
C SER A 160 -11.28 10.97 -9.48
N CYS A 161 -10.10 10.70 -8.89
CA CYS A 161 -9.73 9.38 -8.37
C CYS A 161 -10.65 8.84 -7.27
N ASP A 162 -11.31 9.71 -6.51
CA ASP A 162 -12.17 9.33 -5.39
C ASP A 162 -13.67 9.42 -5.72
N PHE A 163 -14.03 9.41 -7.01
CA PHE A 163 -15.44 9.35 -7.43
C PHE A 163 -16.06 7.97 -7.15
N GLY A 164 -16.53 7.76 -5.92
CA GLY A 164 -16.96 6.46 -5.40
C GLY A 164 -18.05 5.76 -6.23
N THR A 165 -18.98 6.53 -6.81
CA THR A 165 -20.03 5.98 -7.69
C THR A 165 -19.44 5.27 -8.91
N ALA A 166 -18.40 5.84 -9.54
CA ALA A 166 -17.74 5.25 -10.69
C ALA A 166 -17.10 3.91 -10.32
N TRP A 167 -16.30 3.88 -9.24
CA TRP A 167 -15.73 2.63 -8.73
C TRP A 167 -16.79 1.58 -8.42
N ASN A 168 -17.90 1.96 -7.77
CA ASN A 168 -18.94 1.01 -7.38
C ASN A 168 -19.69 0.43 -8.60
N TYR A 169 -19.96 1.23 -9.62
CA TYR A 169 -20.59 0.72 -10.85
C TYR A 169 -19.66 -0.17 -11.66
N ARG A 170 -18.35 0.10 -11.69
CA ARG A 170 -17.37 -0.84 -12.23
C ARG A 170 -17.46 -2.19 -11.51
N LYS A 171 -17.43 -2.20 -10.17
CA LYS A 171 -17.60 -3.43 -9.38
C LYS A 171 -18.90 -4.15 -9.74
N LEU A 172 -20.02 -3.43 -9.84
CA LEU A 172 -21.33 -4.00 -10.15
C LEU A 172 -21.36 -4.67 -11.53
N VAL A 173 -20.86 -3.99 -12.56
CA VAL A 173 -20.82 -4.49 -13.94
C VAL A 173 -19.91 -5.72 -14.02
N LEU A 174 -18.73 -5.66 -13.39
CA LEU A 174 -17.75 -6.74 -13.45
C LEU A 174 -18.11 -7.96 -12.59
N SER A 175 -18.83 -7.78 -11.48
CA SER A 175 -19.29 -8.91 -10.66
C SER A 175 -20.19 -9.88 -11.44
N LYS A 176 -20.84 -9.39 -12.50
CA LYS A 176 -21.68 -10.20 -13.39
C LYS A 176 -20.87 -10.96 -14.44
N LYS A 177 -19.59 -10.64 -14.63
CA LYS A 177 -18.71 -11.19 -15.67
C LYS A 177 -17.69 -12.14 -15.03
N GLN A 178 -17.78 -13.44 -15.33
CA GLN A 178 -16.80 -14.43 -14.88
C GLN A 178 -15.53 -14.45 -15.76
N HIS A 179 -15.08 -13.30 -16.25
CA HIS A 179 -13.98 -13.22 -17.22
C HIS A 179 -12.71 -12.66 -16.56
N PHE A 180 -11.73 -13.54 -16.33
CA PHE A 180 -10.52 -13.25 -15.57
C PHE A 180 -9.67 -12.07 -16.10
N PRO A 181 -9.39 -11.93 -17.42
CA PRO A 181 -8.61 -10.81 -17.96
C PRO A 181 -9.10 -9.42 -17.55
N ILE A 182 -10.41 -9.24 -17.37
CA ILE A 182 -10.99 -7.91 -17.06
C ILE A 182 -10.56 -7.43 -15.67
N PHE A 183 -10.31 -8.34 -14.72
CA PHE A 183 -9.80 -7.98 -13.40
C PHE A 183 -8.37 -7.45 -13.46
N MET A 184 -7.54 -7.90 -14.42
CA MET A 184 -6.19 -7.37 -14.59
C MET A 184 -6.23 -5.92 -15.10
N ASP A 185 -7.17 -5.61 -16.00
CA ASP A 185 -7.39 -4.24 -16.47
C ASP A 185 -7.80 -3.29 -15.32
N GLU A 186 -8.56 -3.78 -14.34
CA GLU A 186 -8.88 -3.00 -13.13
C GLU A 186 -7.67 -2.77 -12.21
N LEU A 187 -6.75 -3.73 -12.12
CA LEU A 187 -5.47 -3.52 -11.44
C LEU A 187 -4.61 -2.51 -12.19
N LEU A 188 -4.62 -2.51 -13.53
CA LEU A 188 -3.90 -1.51 -14.32
C LEU A 188 -4.51 -0.11 -14.14
N LEU A 189 -5.83 0.02 -14.24
CA LEU A 189 -6.53 1.30 -14.03
C LEU A 189 -6.25 1.88 -12.64
N SER A 190 -6.35 1.06 -11.59
CA SER A 190 -6.09 1.53 -10.24
C SER A 190 -4.60 1.83 -10.00
N ALA A 191 -3.67 1.13 -10.66
CA ALA A 191 -2.25 1.47 -10.62
C ALA A 191 -1.99 2.82 -11.30
N LEU A 192 -2.63 3.06 -12.44
CA LEU A 192 -2.59 4.31 -13.18
C LEU A 192 -3.11 5.47 -12.32
N VAL A 193 -4.22 5.28 -11.59
CA VAL A 193 -4.72 6.27 -10.62
C VAL A 193 -3.72 6.52 -9.48
N LEU A 194 -3.10 5.47 -8.96
CA LEU A 194 -2.10 5.58 -7.89
C LEU A 194 -0.79 6.25 -8.34
N SER A 195 -0.51 6.32 -9.65
CA SER A 195 0.68 6.99 -10.19
C SER A 195 0.70 8.48 -9.84
N TYR A 196 -0.45 9.16 -9.94
CA TYR A 196 -0.59 10.59 -9.61
C TYR A 196 -1.26 10.83 -8.24
N SER A 197 -2.06 9.89 -7.75
CA SER A 197 -2.74 9.97 -6.45
C SER A 197 -2.40 8.77 -5.55
N PRO A 198 -1.14 8.67 -5.05
CA PRO A 198 -0.64 7.50 -4.32
C PRO A 198 -1.38 7.23 -2.99
N LYS A 199 -2.13 8.22 -2.48
CA LYS A 199 -2.89 8.16 -1.23
C LYS A 199 -4.40 8.06 -1.46
N SER A 200 -4.90 7.75 -2.66
CA SER A 200 -6.32 7.51 -2.91
C SER A 200 -6.80 6.24 -2.20
N GLU A 201 -7.70 6.38 -1.23
CA GLU A 201 -8.31 5.22 -0.56
C GLU A 201 -9.22 4.43 -1.49
N SER A 202 -9.91 5.12 -2.41
CA SER A 202 -10.83 4.50 -3.35
C SER A 202 -10.10 3.53 -4.27
N ALA A 203 -8.92 3.93 -4.78
CA ALA A 203 -8.06 3.07 -5.59
C ALA A 203 -7.57 1.86 -4.80
N TRP A 204 -7.02 2.05 -3.60
CA TRP A 204 -6.57 0.93 -2.75
C TRP A 204 -7.70 -0.03 -2.38
N SER A 205 -8.90 0.50 -2.09
CA SER A 205 -10.09 -0.29 -1.79
C SER A 205 -10.55 -1.11 -2.99
N HIS A 206 -10.54 -0.51 -4.19
CA HIS A 206 -10.86 -1.20 -5.43
C HIS A 206 -9.88 -2.34 -5.73
N ARG A 207 -8.57 -2.12 -5.56
CA ARG A 207 -7.54 -3.16 -5.69
C ARG A 207 -7.79 -4.35 -4.78
N ARG A 208 -8.10 -4.10 -3.49
CA ARG A 208 -8.45 -5.17 -2.54
C ARG A 208 -9.69 -5.94 -2.98
N TRP A 209 -10.69 -5.25 -3.54
CA TRP A 209 -11.87 -5.91 -4.10
C TRP A 209 -11.50 -6.80 -5.29
N VAL A 210 -10.69 -6.32 -6.23
CA VAL A 210 -10.23 -7.10 -7.38
C VAL A 210 -9.49 -8.37 -6.94
N ILE A 211 -8.53 -8.23 -6.02
CA ILE A 211 -7.74 -9.36 -5.50
C ILE A 211 -8.66 -10.39 -4.80
N LYS A 212 -9.68 -9.94 -4.07
CA LYS A 212 -10.69 -10.85 -3.48
C LYS A 212 -11.49 -11.62 -4.53
N MET A 213 -11.84 -10.99 -5.66
CA MET A 213 -12.62 -11.64 -6.71
C MET A 213 -11.83 -12.72 -7.45
N ILE A 214 -10.53 -12.51 -7.65
CA ILE A 214 -9.66 -13.48 -8.31
C ILE A 214 -9.10 -14.54 -7.34
N ALA A 215 -9.13 -14.28 -6.03
CA ALA A 215 -8.71 -15.24 -5.03
C ALA A 215 -9.57 -16.51 -5.11
N GLY A 216 -8.92 -17.67 -5.31
CA GLY A 216 -9.57 -18.98 -5.40
C GLY A 216 -9.99 -19.41 -6.81
N THR A 217 -9.98 -18.52 -7.80
CA THR A 217 -10.27 -18.85 -9.22
C THR A 217 -9.03 -18.76 -10.11
N CYS A 218 -8.04 -18.01 -9.66
CA CYS A 218 -6.83 -17.65 -10.40
C CYS A 218 -5.64 -18.56 -10.02
N SER A 219 -5.06 -19.24 -11.01
CA SER A 219 -3.87 -20.10 -10.81
C SER A 219 -2.58 -19.28 -10.58
N ASN A 220 -2.48 -18.08 -11.12
CA ASN A 220 -1.33 -17.18 -10.99
C ASN A 220 -1.46 -16.16 -9.84
N LEU A 221 -2.30 -16.43 -8.84
CA LEU A 221 -2.53 -15.53 -7.70
C LEU A 221 -1.22 -15.11 -7.02
N GLN A 222 -0.26 -16.04 -6.87
CA GLN A 222 0.99 -15.74 -6.18
C GLN A 222 1.88 -14.76 -6.95
N GLU A 223 1.91 -14.86 -8.28
CA GLU A 223 2.62 -13.89 -9.14
C GLU A 223 1.97 -12.50 -9.04
N ILE A 224 0.63 -12.45 -8.97
CA ILE A 224 -0.11 -11.19 -8.81
C ILE A 224 0.17 -10.56 -7.45
N VAL A 225 0.17 -11.35 -6.37
CA VAL A 225 0.49 -10.88 -5.02
C VAL A 225 1.94 -10.35 -4.95
N GLU A 226 2.88 -10.99 -5.62
CA GLU A 226 4.27 -10.51 -5.70
C GLU A 226 4.36 -9.18 -6.46
N LYS A 227 3.74 -9.08 -7.64
CA LYS A 227 3.65 -7.83 -8.41
C LYS A 227 2.97 -6.71 -7.62
N GLU A 228 1.93 -7.03 -6.85
CA GLU A 228 1.24 -6.08 -5.99
C GLU A 228 2.14 -5.56 -4.87
N SER A 229 2.92 -6.45 -4.23
CA SER A 229 3.87 -6.06 -3.18
C SER A 229 4.95 -5.13 -3.72
N GLU A 230 5.42 -5.38 -4.96
CA GLU A 230 6.37 -4.49 -5.64
C GLU A 230 5.77 -3.14 -6.01
N LEU A 231 4.51 -3.10 -6.43
CA LEU A 231 3.81 -1.83 -6.66
C LEU A 231 3.76 -1.00 -5.38
N VAL A 232 3.39 -1.60 -4.24
CA VAL A 232 3.38 -0.91 -2.96
C VAL A 232 4.77 -0.38 -2.60
N LYS A 233 5.83 -1.19 -2.80
CA LYS A 233 7.21 -0.75 -2.57
C LYS A 233 7.52 0.51 -3.38
N LYS A 234 7.29 0.49 -4.70
CA LYS A 234 7.53 1.63 -5.60
C LYS A 234 6.74 2.88 -5.17
N ILE A 235 5.48 2.72 -4.75
CA ILE A 235 4.66 3.84 -4.27
C ILE A 235 5.18 4.38 -2.94
N ALA A 236 5.63 3.53 -2.02
CA ALA A 236 6.21 3.94 -0.76
C ALA A 236 7.53 4.73 -0.95
N GLU A 237 8.32 4.39 -1.99
CA GLU A 237 9.55 5.13 -2.34
C GLU A 237 9.22 6.55 -2.82
N LYS A 238 8.21 6.66 -3.70
CA LYS A 238 7.79 7.95 -4.28
C LYS A 238 7.01 8.83 -3.30
N SER A 239 6.24 8.23 -2.38
CA SER A 239 5.37 8.95 -1.45
C SER A 239 5.72 8.64 0.00
N LYS A 240 6.48 9.54 0.63
CA LYS A 240 6.80 9.46 2.07
C LYS A 240 5.54 9.33 2.94
N MET A 241 5.65 8.54 4.01
CA MET A 241 4.59 8.31 5.01
C MET A 241 3.26 7.85 4.40
N ASN A 242 3.30 6.93 3.42
CA ASN A 242 2.09 6.39 2.81
C ASN A 242 1.55 5.19 3.61
N TYR A 243 0.86 5.49 4.72
CA TYR A 243 0.23 4.45 5.53
C TYR A 243 -0.79 3.60 4.75
N ARG A 244 -1.49 4.18 3.75
CA ARG A 244 -2.48 3.44 2.96
C ARG A 244 -1.83 2.32 2.13
N ALA A 245 -0.70 2.61 1.51
CA ALA A 245 0.07 1.63 0.75
C ALA A 245 0.60 0.52 1.68
N TRP A 246 1.21 0.87 2.82
CA TRP A 246 1.67 -0.11 3.80
C TRP A 246 0.53 -0.96 4.37
N ASN A 247 -0.62 -0.36 4.69
CA ASN A 247 -1.80 -1.08 5.14
C ASN A 247 -2.32 -2.06 4.07
N HIS A 248 -2.29 -1.67 2.78
CA HIS A 248 -2.57 -2.57 1.68
C HIS A 248 -1.58 -3.76 1.66
N ARG A 249 -0.27 -3.50 1.80
CA ARG A 249 0.75 -4.56 1.88
C ARG A 249 0.52 -5.53 3.05
N CYS A 250 0.18 -5.01 4.24
CA CYS A 250 -0.18 -5.82 5.40
C CYS A 250 -1.40 -6.70 5.13
N TRP A 251 -2.41 -6.16 4.44
CA TRP A 251 -3.59 -6.91 4.05
C TRP A 251 -3.26 -8.03 3.05
N LEU A 252 -2.33 -7.82 2.10
CA LEU A 252 -1.90 -8.84 1.14
C LEU A 252 -1.28 -10.07 1.77
N VAL A 253 -0.70 -9.95 2.96
CA VAL A 253 -0.05 -11.06 3.67
C VAL A 253 -0.99 -12.25 3.84
N SER A 254 -2.30 -12.05 3.94
CA SER A 254 -3.27 -13.17 4.02
C SER A 254 -3.36 -14.01 2.74
N TYR A 255 -2.87 -13.50 1.60
CA TYR A 255 -2.90 -14.19 0.31
C TYR A 255 -1.53 -14.79 -0.08
N MET A 256 -0.47 -14.47 0.67
CA MET A 256 0.89 -14.96 0.40
C MET A 256 1.06 -16.41 0.83
N SER A 257 1.83 -17.15 0.03
CA SER A 257 2.36 -18.46 0.44
C SER A 257 3.43 -18.33 1.55
N GLN A 258 3.71 -19.42 2.26
CA GLN A 258 4.77 -19.43 3.29
C GLN A 258 6.13 -18.99 2.75
N GLY A 259 6.49 -19.43 1.53
CA GLY A 259 7.73 -19.04 0.87
C GLY A 259 7.80 -17.54 0.57
N GLN A 260 6.69 -16.94 0.12
CA GLN A 260 6.63 -15.50 -0.14
C GLN A 260 6.69 -14.67 1.13
N VAL A 261 6.06 -15.12 2.23
CA VAL A 261 6.15 -14.42 3.52
C VAL A 261 7.60 -14.36 4.00
N LEU A 262 8.34 -15.47 3.90
CA LEU A 262 9.77 -15.49 4.27
C LEU A 262 10.61 -14.62 3.33
N HIS A 263 10.34 -14.67 2.01
CA HIS A 263 11.02 -13.82 1.04
C HIS A 263 10.80 -12.34 1.32
N GLU A 264 9.56 -11.92 1.59
CA GLU A 264 9.22 -10.53 1.90
C GLU A 264 9.82 -10.07 3.24
N LEU A 265 9.92 -10.96 4.22
CA LEU A 265 10.59 -10.64 5.49
C LEU A 265 12.08 -10.36 5.28
N ASN A 266 12.75 -11.16 4.46
CA ASN A 266 14.15 -10.94 4.10
C ASN A 266 14.32 -9.66 3.27
N LYS A 267 13.49 -9.48 2.24
CA LYS A 267 13.54 -8.33 1.33
C LYS A 267 13.26 -6.99 2.03
N SER A 268 12.34 -6.97 2.98
CA SER A 268 11.99 -5.75 3.72
C SER A 268 13.05 -5.35 4.77
N ARG A 269 14.04 -6.20 5.05
CA ARG A 269 15.10 -5.93 6.03
C ARG A 269 15.98 -4.75 5.62
N ASP A 270 16.39 -4.70 4.35
CA ASP A 270 17.20 -3.60 3.81
C ASP A 270 16.45 -2.28 3.88
N TRP A 271 15.16 -2.30 3.53
CA TRP A 271 14.30 -1.11 3.62
C TRP A 271 14.23 -0.59 5.05
N ALA A 272 13.90 -1.45 6.01
CA ALA A 272 13.77 -1.08 7.41
C ALA A 272 15.10 -0.62 8.02
N GLY A 273 16.23 -1.20 7.60
CA GLY A 273 17.57 -0.78 8.01
C GLY A 273 17.96 0.62 7.52
N LEU A 274 17.46 1.03 6.35
CA LEU A 274 17.65 2.38 5.79
C LEU A 274 16.61 3.38 6.35
N HIS A 275 15.41 2.91 6.68
CA HIS A 275 14.27 3.73 7.11
C HIS A 275 13.86 3.40 8.54
N VAL A 276 14.79 3.50 9.50
CA VAL A 276 14.57 3.11 10.90
C VAL A 276 13.47 3.88 11.64
N ALA A 277 13.06 5.04 11.11
CA ALA A 277 11.94 5.83 11.62
C ALA A 277 10.57 5.45 11.00
N ASP A 278 10.55 4.58 9.98
CA ASP A 278 9.32 4.15 9.32
C ASP A 278 8.62 3.03 10.12
N ASN A 279 7.77 3.45 11.06
CA ASN A 279 6.96 2.53 11.85
C ASN A 279 6.02 1.65 10.99
N SER A 280 5.63 2.12 9.79
CA SER A 280 4.75 1.33 8.92
C SER A 280 5.48 0.12 8.34
N CYS A 281 6.78 0.26 8.05
CA CYS A 281 7.62 -0.86 7.63
C CYS A 281 7.79 -1.89 8.75
N PHE A 282 8.09 -1.47 9.99
CA PHE A 282 8.16 -2.39 11.13
C PHE A 282 6.80 -3.07 11.42
N HIS A 283 5.69 -2.35 11.28
CA HIS A 283 4.36 -2.95 11.37
C HIS A 283 4.12 -4.03 10.30
N TYR A 284 4.59 -3.80 9.07
CA TYR A 284 4.54 -4.80 8.00
C TYR A 284 5.38 -6.05 8.34
N ARG A 285 6.59 -5.87 8.87
CA ARG A 285 7.44 -6.98 9.35
C ARG A 285 6.72 -7.79 10.44
N THR A 286 6.12 -7.11 11.43
CA THR A 286 5.28 -7.73 12.46
C THR A 286 4.17 -8.58 11.84
N ARG A 287 3.46 -8.07 10.82
CA ARG A 287 2.40 -8.83 10.14
C ARG A 287 2.91 -10.07 9.43
N LEU A 288 4.07 -9.99 8.75
CA LEU A 288 4.72 -11.14 8.11
C LEU A 288 5.09 -12.21 9.14
N MET A 289 5.73 -11.80 10.23
CA MET A 289 6.16 -12.70 11.30
C MET A 289 4.98 -13.38 12.01
N LEU A 290 3.90 -12.65 12.29
CA LEU A 290 2.66 -13.24 12.79
C LEU A 290 2.06 -14.26 11.82
N ARG A 291 2.10 -13.98 10.52
CA ARG A 291 1.62 -14.94 9.50
C ARG A 291 2.45 -16.23 9.48
N MET A 292 3.76 -16.14 9.72
CA MET A 292 4.61 -17.33 9.86
C MET A 292 4.19 -18.20 11.05
N LEU A 293 3.86 -17.57 12.19
CA LEU A 293 3.34 -18.28 13.38
C LEU A 293 1.96 -18.91 13.13
N GLU A 294 1.01 -18.19 12.53
CA GLU A 294 -0.31 -18.75 12.20
C GLU A 294 -0.20 -20.02 11.34
N ASN A 295 0.71 -20.03 10.36
CA ASN A 295 0.92 -21.15 9.47
C ASN A 295 1.51 -22.38 10.16
N SER A 296 2.26 -22.23 11.25
CA SER A 296 2.80 -23.36 12.01
C SER A 296 1.72 -24.00 12.89
N TRP A 297 0.78 -23.22 13.42
CA TRP A 297 -0.33 -23.71 14.24
C TRP A 297 -1.31 -24.57 13.42
N HIS A 298 -1.63 -24.17 12.18
CA HIS A 298 -2.54 -24.93 11.32
C HIS A 298 -1.96 -26.28 10.83
N LYS A 299 -0.65 -26.49 10.94
CA LYS A 299 0.02 -27.75 10.56
C LYS A 299 0.17 -28.73 11.73
N GLN A 300 -0.39 -28.44 12.91
CA GLN A 300 -0.35 -29.31 14.09
C GLN A 300 -1.24 -30.57 13.97
N ASP A 301 -2.06 -30.70 12.93
CA ASP A 301 -2.77 -31.95 12.66
C ASP A 301 -1.85 -33.00 12.00
N ALA A 302 -1.44 -33.95 12.83
CA ALA A 302 -0.87 -35.28 12.56
C ALA A 302 0.55 -35.43 11.95
N ASN A 303 1.24 -34.41 11.44
CA ASN A 303 2.61 -34.56 10.90
C ASN A 303 3.47 -33.27 10.92
N ALA A 304 3.40 -32.47 12.00
CA ALA A 304 4.25 -31.29 12.13
C ALA A 304 5.75 -31.69 12.17
N CYS A 305 6.49 -31.34 11.12
CA CYS A 305 7.93 -31.58 11.03
C CYS A 305 8.66 -30.68 12.04
N SER A 306 9.46 -31.25 12.96
CA SER A 306 10.21 -30.48 13.97
C SER A 306 11.17 -29.44 13.35
N CYS A 307 11.52 -29.60 12.08
CA CYS A 307 12.33 -28.65 11.29
C CYS A 307 11.65 -27.29 11.13
N CYS A 308 10.33 -27.24 10.91
CA CYS A 308 9.61 -25.98 10.65
C CYS A 308 9.58 -25.08 11.90
N ASN A 309 9.50 -25.66 13.10
CA ASN A 309 9.50 -24.90 14.35
C ASN A 309 10.90 -24.36 14.67
N ALA A 310 11.96 -25.14 14.37
CA ALA A 310 13.34 -24.70 14.52
C ALA A 310 13.68 -23.53 13.58
N GLU A 311 13.20 -23.56 12.33
CA GLU A 311 13.36 -22.45 11.37
C GLU A 311 12.68 -21.16 11.86
N ILE A 312 11.45 -21.24 12.36
CA ILE A 312 10.72 -20.07 12.87
C ILE A 312 11.42 -19.49 14.11
N HIS A 313 11.86 -20.35 15.03
CA HIS A 313 12.63 -19.94 16.20
C HIS A 313 13.92 -19.21 15.80
N GLN A 314 14.65 -19.75 14.82
CA GLN A 314 15.88 -19.13 14.31
C GLN A 314 15.60 -17.76 13.66
N VAL A 315 14.56 -17.63 12.84
CA VAL A 315 14.16 -16.35 12.24
C VAL A 315 13.83 -15.32 13.32
N TRP A 316 13.15 -15.71 14.39
CA TRP A 316 12.81 -14.80 15.49
C TRP A 316 14.05 -14.32 16.25
N LYS A 317 14.99 -15.24 16.50
CA LYS A 317 16.28 -14.93 17.14
C LYS A 317 17.10 -13.96 16.29
N GLU A 318 17.20 -14.20 14.98
CA GLU A 318 17.90 -13.31 14.05
C GLU A 318 17.28 -11.92 14.00
N GLU A 319 15.95 -11.83 14.07
CA GLU A 319 15.24 -10.55 14.11
C GLU A 319 15.48 -9.80 15.42
N LEU A 320 15.53 -10.50 16.57
CA LEU A 320 15.92 -9.93 17.86
C LEU A 320 17.36 -9.39 17.80
N ASP A 321 18.32 -10.19 17.34
CA ASP A 321 19.73 -9.78 17.25
C ASP A 321 19.91 -8.57 16.32
N TRP A 322 19.18 -8.56 15.20
CA TRP A 322 19.21 -7.45 14.25
C TRP A 322 18.56 -6.18 14.80
N ASN A 323 17.41 -6.30 15.47
CA ASN A 323 16.76 -5.17 16.11
C ASN A 323 17.63 -4.58 17.22
N GLU A 324 18.33 -5.41 17.99
CA GLU A 324 19.32 -4.96 18.98
C GLU A 324 20.43 -4.14 18.32
N MET A 325 21.00 -4.64 17.22
CA MET A 325 22.01 -3.92 16.44
C MET A 325 21.48 -2.56 15.96
N LEU A 326 20.23 -2.49 15.48
CA LEU A 326 19.61 -1.23 15.07
C LEU A 326 19.41 -0.26 16.25
N ILE A 327 18.92 -0.75 17.40
CA ILE A 327 18.71 0.07 18.60
C ILE A 327 20.03 0.71 19.03
N LYS A 328 21.11 -0.07 19.07
CA LYS A 328 22.45 0.42 19.44
C LYS A 328 23.01 1.41 18.43
N ARG A 329 22.74 1.22 17.13
CA ARG A 329 23.25 2.08 16.06
C ARG A 329 22.47 3.38 15.89
N TYR A 330 21.15 3.34 16.06
CA TYR A 330 20.23 4.45 15.81
C TYR A 330 19.52 4.85 17.09
N ILE A 331 20.21 5.66 17.88
CA ILE A 331 19.72 6.18 19.16
C ILE A 331 18.43 7.00 18.99
N GLY A 332 17.60 7.04 20.04
CA GLY A 332 16.39 7.87 20.08
C GLY A 332 15.24 7.43 19.15
N ARG A 333 15.30 6.27 18.49
CA ARG A 333 14.23 5.81 17.57
C ARG A 333 13.19 4.94 18.28
N GLU A 334 12.02 5.52 18.57
CA GLU A 334 10.90 4.83 19.24
C GLU A 334 10.42 3.57 18.50
N ALA A 335 10.34 3.63 17.16
CA ALA A 335 9.86 2.53 16.33
C ALA A 335 10.64 1.22 16.57
N LEU A 336 11.95 1.30 16.82
CA LEU A 336 12.79 0.13 17.09
C LEU A 336 12.43 -0.54 18.43
N TRP A 337 12.12 0.26 19.44
CA TRP A 337 11.68 -0.24 20.75
C TRP A 337 10.26 -0.79 20.72
N LEU A 338 9.36 -0.20 19.92
CA LEU A 338 8.03 -0.76 19.69
C LEU A 338 8.11 -2.12 18.98
N HIS A 339 8.99 -2.26 17.99
CA HIS A 339 9.27 -3.55 17.36
C HIS A 339 9.89 -4.55 18.35
N ARG A 340 10.85 -4.11 19.19
CA ARG A 340 11.42 -4.95 20.26
C ARG A 340 10.33 -5.49 21.18
N ARG A 341 9.38 -4.65 21.62
CA ARG A 341 8.25 -5.08 22.45
C ARG A 341 7.45 -6.20 21.79
N PHE A 342 7.14 -6.06 20.51
CA PHE A 342 6.46 -7.11 19.77
C PHE A 342 7.27 -8.42 19.76
N LEU A 343 8.55 -8.35 19.37
CA LEU A 343 9.42 -9.52 19.28
C LEU A 343 9.54 -10.23 20.63
N SER A 344 9.77 -9.48 21.70
CA SER A 344 9.91 -9.99 23.06
C SER A 344 8.61 -10.60 23.59
N LEU A 345 7.45 -9.99 23.29
CA LEU A 345 6.16 -10.55 23.68
C LEU A 345 5.93 -11.92 23.05
N CYS A 346 6.20 -12.03 21.74
CA CYS A 346 6.05 -13.30 21.02
C CYS A 346 7.11 -14.32 21.47
N TRP A 347 8.34 -13.89 21.75
CA TRP A 347 9.39 -14.74 22.32
C TRP A 347 8.91 -15.41 23.62
N ILE A 348 8.43 -14.59 24.55
CA ILE A 348 7.91 -15.03 25.86
C ILE A 348 6.70 -15.96 25.71
N LYS A 349 5.80 -15.70 24.76
CA LYS A 349 4.55 -16.45 24.61
C LYS A 349 4.66 -17.75 23.81
N HIS A 350 5.63 -17.87 22.91
CA HIS A 350 5.63 -18.94 21.89
C HIS A 350 6.92 -19.73 21.80
N PHE A 351 7.99 -19.27 22.44
CA PHE A 351 9.29 -19.96 22.36
C PHE A 351 9.82 -20.25 23.76
N ALA A 352 9.51 -19.37 24.71
CA ALA A 352 9.76 -19.55 26.13
C ALA A 352 8.74 -20.47 26.83
N THR A 353 7.51 -20.60 26.33
CA THR A 353 6.44 -21.41 26.98
C THR A 353 6.00 -22.64 26.20
N ASP A 354 6.23 -22.71 24.88
CA ASP A 354 5.75 -23.82 24.00
C ASP A 354 6.82 -24.91 23.76
N ILE A 355 7.30 -25.54 24.83
CA ILE A 355 7.76 -26.94 24.75
C ILE A 355 6.71 -27.83 25.43
N HIS A 356 5.51 -27.87 24.86
CA HIS A 356 4.49 -28.91 25.10
C HIS A 356 4.32 -29.65 23.78
N ASP A 357 4.28 -30.98 23.66
CA ASP A 357 4.22 -32.10 24.59
C ASP A 357 4.87 -33.28 23.83
N PHE A 358 5.75 -34.06 24.46
CA PHE A 358 5.80 -35.54 24.36
C PHE A 358 7.00 -36.06 25.18
N ASN A 359 6.67 -36.79 26.26
CA ASN A 359 7.52 -37.64 27.11
C ASN A 359 8.41 -37.03 28.21
N CYS A 360 7.90 -37.19 29.45
CA CYS A 360 8.52 -37.75 30.65
C CYS A 360 9.85 -37.19 31.21
N HIS A 361 9.79 -36.87 32.52
CA HIS A 361 10.87 -36.65 33.49
C HIS A 361 11.38 -35.23 33.74
N SER A 362 11.77 -35.00 34.99
CA SER A 362 12.01 -33.76 35.74
C SER A 362 13.09 -32.81 35.20
N ASP A 363 13.78 -33.17 34.11
CA ASP A 363 14.94 -32.43 33.59
C ASP A 363 14.56 -31.30 32.61
N HIS A 364 13.36 -31.32 32.04
CA HIS A 364 12.92 -30.33 31.03
C HIS A 364 12.52 -28.96 31.60
N LYS A 365 12.11 -28.90 32.88
CA LYS A 365 11.77 -27.62 33.55
C LYS A 365 12.98 -26.70 33.70
N THR A 366 14.17 -27.30 33.80
CA THR A 366 15.44 -26.59 33.98
C THR A 366 15.92 -25.94 32.67
N SER A 367 15.68 -26.59 31.52
CA SER A 367 16.03 -26.06 30.19
C SER A 367 15.15 -24.86 29.78
N ILE A 368 13.84 -24.93 30.03
CA ILE A 368 12.89 -23.86 29.68
C ILE A 368 13.18 -22.58 30.49
N ASN A 369 13.42 -22.72 31.79
CA ASN A 369 13.83 -21.61 32.63
C ASN A 369 15.21 -21.03 32.23
N HIS A 370 16.09 -21.87 31.65
CA HIS A 370 17.40 -21.43 31.18
C HIS A 370 17.30 -20.51 29.95
N ASP A 371 16.46 -20.85 28.95
CA ASP A 371 16.31 -20.03 27.74
C ASP A 371 15.65 -18.68 28.01
N ILE A 372 14.65 -18.65 28.92
CA ILE A 372 14.05 -17.39 29.39
C ILE A 372 15.07 -16.58 30.19
N GLY A 373 15.84 -17.22 31.06
CA GLY A 373 16.90 -16.57 31.83
C GLY A 373 17.95 -15.91 30.93
N ILE A 374 18.41 -16.62 29.89
CA ILE A 374 19.35 -16.09 28.88
C ILE A 374 18.74 -14.89 28.16
N PHE A 375 17.48 -15.02 27.71
CA PHE A 375 16.78 -13.92 27.04
C PHE A 375 16.70 -12.69 27.93
N VAL A 376 16.25 -12.85 29.18
CA VAL A 376 16.16 -11.79 30.18
C VAL A 376 17.52 -11.14 30.43
N ASP A 377 18.57 -11.93 30.61
CA ASP A 377 19.92 -11.41 30.85
C ASP A 377 20.42 -10.57 29.66
N ASN A 378 20.07 -10.96 28.42
CA ASN A 378 20.38 -10.18 27.23
C ASN A 378 19.60 -8.86 27.18
N GLU A 379 18.30 -8.85 27.53
CA GLU A 379 17.51 -7.62 27.60
C GLU A 379 18.06 -6.63 28.65
N LEU A 380 18.52 -7.14 29.80
CA LEU A 380 19.16 -6.33 30.83
C LEU A 380 20.47 -5.71 30.35
N ARG A 381 21.29 -6.46 29.59
CA ARG A 381 22.51 -5.93 28.98
C ARG A 381 22.21 -4.84 27.95
N LEU A 382 21.18 -5.04 27.11
CA LEU A 382 20.73 -4.04 26.16
C LEU A 382 20.31 -2.76 26.88
N PHE A 383 19.45 -2.89 27.90
CA PHE A 383 19.04 -1.77 28.75
C PHE A 383 20.23 -1.02 29.37
N GLY A 384 21.19 -1.74 29.96
CA GLY A 384 22.39 -1.14 30.53
C GLY A 384 23.17 -0.32 29.50
N SER A 385 23.32 -0.85 28.27
CA SER A 385 24.00 -0.12 27.19
C SER A 385 23.25 1.13 26.71
N CYS A 386 21.92 1.15 26.83
CA CYS A 386 21.05 2.22 26.35
C CYS A 386 20.69 3.26 27.43
N SER A 387 21.10 3.05 28.69
CA SER A 387 20.73 3.89 29.84
C SER A 387 21.67 5.07 30.09
N THR A 388 22.78 5.14 29.35
CA THR A 388 23.78 6.19 29.53
C THR A 388 23.30 7.48 28.89
N ILE A 389 23.00 8.48 29.73
CA ILE A 389 22.67 9.84 29.28
C ILE A 389 23.97 10.64 29.25
N LEU A 390 24.48 10.91 28.05
CA LEU A 390 25.59 11.85 27.87
C LEU A 390 25.07 13.27 28.06
N ASP A 391 25.89 14.12 28.66
CA ASP A 391 25.61 15.54 28.92
C ASP A 391 25.83 16.37 27.64
N ASN A 392 25.16 15.94 26.56
CA ASN A 392 25.24 16.55 25.24
C ASN A 392 23.87 17.15 24.89
N ASP A 393 23.84 18.25 24.14
CA ASP A 393 22.62 18.97 23.72
C ASP A 393 21.65 18.15 22.80
N PHE A 394 21.86 16.85 22.64
CA PHE A 394 21.06 16.00 21.76
C PHE A 394 19.98 15.23 22.55
N GLU A 395 18.71 15.59 22.29
CA GLU A 395 17.52 14.95 22.86
C GLU A 395 17.45 13.42 22.60
N ASP A 396 18.14 12.92 21.58
CA ASP A 396 18.12 11.52 21.18
C ASP A 396 18.64 10.57 22.28
N PHE A 397 19.63 10.98 23.09
CA PHE A 397 20.14 10.15 24.19
C PHE A 397 19.15 10.08 25.35
N GLN A 398 18.47 11.20 25.64
CA GLN A 398 17.41 11.24 26.62
C GLN A 398 16.25 10.35 26.17
N ALA A 399 15.77 10.51 24.93
CA ALA A 399 14.73 9.67 24.35
C ALA A 399 15.13 8.18 24.37
N HIS A 400 16.38 7.85 24.03
CA HIS A 400 16.89 6.49 24.07
C HIS A 400 16.83 5.86 25.48
N ALA A 401 17.22 6.60 26.51
CA ALA A 401 17.13 6.17 27.90
C ALA A 401 15.67 6.05 28.38
N VAL A 402 14.74 6.93 27.93
CA VAL A 402 13.30 6.78 28.21
C VAL A 402 12.78 5.48 27.60
N PHE A 403 13.06 5.24 26.32
CA PHE A 403 12.52 4.08 25.62
C PHE A 403 13.06 2.77 26.19
N SER A 404 14.35 2.70 26.54
CA SER A 404 14.94 1.52 27.17
C SER A 404 14.35 1.24 28.56
N ALA A 405 14.20 2.28 29.39
CA ALA A 405 13.65 2.14 30.73
C ALA A 405 12.16 1.75 30.72
N THR A 406 11.37 2.37 29.84
CA THR A 406 9.95 2.03 29.66
C THR A 406 9.76 0.63 29.07
N TYR A 407 10.66 0.20 28.18
CA TYR A 407 10.68 -1.15 27.64
C TYR A 407 10.90 -2.21 28.72
N ILE A 408 11.94 -2.07 29.54
CA ILE A 408 12.23 -3.03 30.62
C ILE A 408 11.14 -3.06 31.67
N LEU A 409 10.62 -1.89 32.04
CA LEU A 409 9.46 -1.78 32.93
C LEU A 409 8.23 -2.52 32.37
N TRP A 410 7.99 -2.41 31.06
CA TRP A 410 6.91 -3.14 30.43
C TRP A 410 7.19 -4.65 30.41
N LEU A 411 8.43 -5.06 30.10
CA LEU A 411 8.86 -6.46 30.04
C LEU A 411 8.68 -7.15 31.39
N SER A 412 8.99 -6.47 32.49
CA SER A 412 8.81 -7.00 33.85
C SER A 412 7.36 -7.33 34.19
N LYS A 413 6.39 -6.72 33.48
CA LYS A 413 4.96 -7.00 33.64
C LYS A 413 4.46 -8.11 32.71
N GLN A 414 5.23 -8.52 31.72
CA GLN A 414 4.84 -9.58 30.77
C GLN A 414 5.32 -10.97 31.20
N ILE A 415 6.35 -11.04 32.01
CA ILE A 415 6.94 -12.29 32.50
C ILE A 415 6.14 -12.79 33.73
N SER A 416 6.04 -14.11 33.93
CA SER A 416 5.33 -14.73 35.07
C SER A 416 5.83 -14.20 36.42
N GLU A 417 4.99 -14.20 37.46
CA GLU A 417 5.32 -13.62 38.78
C GLU A 417 6.66 -14.12 39.34
N SER A 418 6.99 -15.41 39.20
CA SER A 418 8.24 -15.98 39.72
C SER A 418 9.50 -15.48 39.01
N LEU A 419 9.47 -15.36 37.68
CA LEU A 419 10.59 -14.81 36.91
C LEU A 419 10.61 -13.28 36.91
N GLY A 420 9.46 -12.64 37.11
CA GLY A 420 9.33 -11.21 37.36
C GLY A 420 10.06 -10.80 38.63
N ILE A 421 9.99 -11.63 39.69
CA ILE A 421 10.76 -11.43 40.92
C ILE A 421 12.26 -11.57 40.67
N GLU A 422 12.72 -12.57 39.90
CA GLU A 422 14.14 -12.72 39.55
C GLU A 422 14.66 -11.53 38.72
N LEU A 423 13.87 -11.09 37.73
CA LEU A 423 14.15 -9.89 36.95
C LEU A 423 14.23 -8.65 37.86
N GLN A 424 13.31 -8.49 38.81
CA GLN A 424 13.32 -7.39 39.79
C GLN A 424 14.45 -7.49 40.81
N GLN A 425 14.99 -8.68 41.07
CA GLN A 425 16.19 -8.84 41.90
C GLN A 425 17.46 -8.50 41.12
N LYS A 426 17.52 -8.86 39.84
CA LYS A 426 18.64 -8.57 38.93
C LYS A 426 18.67 -7.10 38.49
N LEU A 427 17.51 -6.48 38.28
CA LEU A 427 17.38 -5.03 38.16
C LEU A 427 17.52 -4.44 39.55
N SER A 428 18.48 -3.54 39.76
CA SER A 428 18.35 -2.67 40.91
C SER A 428 17.17 -1.72 40.63
N VAL A 429 16.00 -2.05 41.19
CA VAL A 429 14.76 -1.27 41.05
C VAL A 429 14.98 0.20 41.46
N ARG A 430 15.94 0.42 42.36
CA ARG A 430 16.42 1.74 42.78
C ARG A 430 17.12 2.51 41.66
N GLU A 431 17.98 1.88 40.86
CA GLU A 431 18.62 2.53 39.70
C GLU A 431 17.60 2.80 38.58
N LEU A 432 16.69 1.86 38.29
CA LEU A 432 15.65 2.08 37.28
C LEU A 432 14.72 3.24 37.69
N LYS A 433 14.28 3.29 38.96
CA LYS A 433 13.47 4.41 39.48
C LYS A 433 14.24 5.74 39.40
N THR A 434 15.52 5.73 39.76
CA THR A 434 16.38 6.92 39.70
C THR A 434 16.55 7.40 38.25
N LEU A 435 16.76 6.49 37.31
CA LEU A 435 16.83 6.78 35.88
C LEU A 435 15.49 7.35 35.38
N LEU A 436 14.37 6.66 35.61
CA LEU A 436 13.05 7.13 35.18
C LEU A 436 12.68 8.50 35.74
N ASN A 437 13.02 8.78 37.01
CA ASN A 437 12.84 10.09 37.62
C ASN A 437 13.74 11.17 37.00
N LYS A 438 14.96 10.79 36.59
CA LYS A 438 15.90 11.68 35.90
C LYS A 438 15.44 11.98 34.46
N VAL A 439 14.97 10.98 33.72
CA VAL A 439 14.67 11.10 32.29
C VAL A 439 13.24 11.61 32.02
N CYS A 440 12.29 11.31 32.92
CA CYS A 440 10.89 11.69 32.81
C CYS A 440 10.35 12.22 34.16
N PRO A 441 10.83 13.39 34.62
CA PRO A 441 10.44 13.96 35.92
C PRO A 441 8.93 14.26 36.01
N GLU A 442 8.29 14.61 34.90
CA GLU A 442 6.85 14.89 34.83
C GLU A 442 5.98 13.65 35.09
N LYS A 443 6.53 12.45 34.91
CA LYS A 443 5.84 11.17 35.09
C LYS A 443 6.23 10.44 36.37
N THR A 444 6.93 11.12 37.29
CA THR A 444 7.39 10.59 38.58
C THR A 444 6.32 9.83 39.35
N PHE A 445 5.08 10.35 39.38
CA PHE A 445 3.94 9.70 40.04
C PHE A 445 3.56 8.33 39.45
N LEU A 446 3.81 8.08 38.15
CA LEU A 446 3.57 6.77 37.53
C LEU A 446 4.59 5.73 38.01
N TRP A 447 5.78 6.19 38.40
CA TRP A 447 6.91 5.35 38.82
C TRP A 447 6.83 4.96 40.30
N ASP A 448 5.99 5.60 41.11
CA ASP A 448 5.86 5.25 42.53
C ASP A 448 5.21 3.86 42.75
N SER A 449 4.40 3.41 41.78
CA SER A 449 3.85 2.05 41.76
C SER A 449 4.92 0.95 41.63
N LEU A 450 6.14 1.29 41.21
CA LEU A 450 7.26 0.34 41.13
C LEU A 450 7.75 -0.16 42.50
N VAL A 451 7.51 0.63 43.56
CA VAL A 451 7.95 0.29 44.92
C VAL A 451 6.93 -0.60 45.63
N GLY A 452 5.65 -0.54 45.23
CA GLY A 452 4.55 -1.28 45.86
C GLY A 452 4.59 -2.80 45.67
N LEU A 453 5.43 -3.32 44.77
CA LEU A 453 5.60 -4.75 44.53
C LEU A 453 6.78 -5.37 45.32
N CYS A 454 7.67 -4.56 45.90
CA CYS A 454 8.72 -5.04 46.82
C CYS A 454 8.24 -5.17 48.28
N GLY A 455 6.99 -4.81 48.56
CA GLY A 455 6.43 -4.72 49.92
C GLY A 455 5.58 -5.93 50.34
N CYS A 456 5.98 -7.15 49.99
CA CYS A 456 5.46 -8.39 50.57
C CYS A 456 6.57 -9.45 50.55
N ILE A 457 7.58 -9.27 51.41
CA ILE A 457 8.36 -10.38 51.97
C ILE A 457 8.02 -10.43 53.45
#